data_AF-A0A383EIY0-F1
#
_entry.id   AF-A0A383EIY0-F1
#
_cell.length_a   1.000
_cell.length_b   1.000
_cell.length_c   1.000
_cell.angle_alpha   90.00
_cell.angle_beta   90.00
_cell.angle_gamma   90.00
#
_symmetry.space_group_name_H-M   'P 1'
#
loop_
_entity.id
_entity.type
_entity.pdbx_description
1 polymer ?
#
loop_
_entity_poly.entity_id
_entity_poly.type
_entity_poly.pdbx_seq_one_letter_code
_entity_poly.pdbx_strand_id
1 'polypeptide(L)'
;MIEKFKTLFFVKSSLISLYLALTIPLPLISIEKLKIPSIIIFALGLYLIINITSDYVETCSNKISYKSSFISKFFGKKNWEISWKDIKLIKSLPT
;
A
#
# COMPACT_ATOMS: atom_id res chain seq x y z
N MET A 1 -24.58 1.74 -1.88
CA MET A 1 -23.57 1.05 -2.70
C MET A 1 -22.20 1.25 -2.04
N ILE A 2 -21.34 0.24 -2.04
CA ILE A 2 -19.97 0.36 -1.51
C ILE A 2 -19.04 0.63 -2.70
N GLU A 3 -18.28 1.71 -2.65
CA GLU A 3 -17.27 2.05 -3.66
C GLU A 3 -15.87 1.87 -3.10
N LYS A 4 -14.94 1.42 -3.95
CA LYS A 4 -13.55 1.14 -3.57
C LYS A 4 -12.61 2.06 -4.32
N PHE A 5 -11.92 2.92 -3.58
CA PHE A 5 -10.89 3.83 -4.07
C PHE A 5 -9.52 3.23 -3.75
N LYS A 6 -8.90 2.61 -4.75
CA LYS A 6 -7.56 2.04 -4.65
C LYS A 6 -6.52 3.08 -5.05
N THR A 7 -5.26 2.84 -4.68
CA THR A 7 -4.12 3.56 -5.26
C THR A 7 -4.23 3.55 -6.79
N LEU A 8 -4.02 4.71 -7.41
CA LEU A 8 -4.04 4.85 -8.86
C LEU A 8 -3.09 3.83 -9.50
N PHE A 9 -3.56 3.20 -10.58
CA PHE A 9 -2.80 2.18 -11.28
C PHE A 9 -1.40 2.68 -11.69
N PHE A 10 -1.32 3.91 -12.21
CA PHE A 10 -0.05 4.53 -12.60
C PHE A 10 0.92 4.69 -11.44
N VAL A 11 0.44 5.15 -10.28
CA VAL A 11 1.27 5.31 -9.08
C VAL A 11 1.78 3.95 -8.61
N LYS A 12 0.87 2.97 -8.51
CA LYS A 12 1.23 1.60 -8.10
C LYS A 12 2.24 0.96 -9.06
N SER A 13 2.00 1.05 -10.37
CA SER A 13 2.90 0.52 -11.39
C SER A 13 4.26 1.21 -11.35
N SER A 14 4.29 2.54 -11.24
CA SER A 14 5.54 3.30 -11.18
C SER A 14 6.41 2.90 -9.99
N LEU A 15 5.82 2.68 -8.81
CA LEU A 15 6.55 2.25 -7.62
C LEU A 15 7.11 0.83 -7.76
N ILE A 16 6.33 -0.09 -8.35
CA ILE A 16 6.78 -1.46 -8.63
C ILE A 16 7.91 -1.45 -9.67
N SER A 17 7.76 -0.68 -10.76
CA SER A 17 8.79 -0.53 -11.79
C SER A 17 10.08 0.07 -11.22
N LEU A 18 9.98 1.08 -10.36
CA LEU A 18 11.14 1.66 -9.68
C LEU A 18 11.86 0.63 -8.82
N TYR A 19 11.12 -0.17 -8.05
CA TYR A 19 11.70 -1.26 -7.27
C TYR A 19 12.44 -2.26 -8.16
N LEU A 20 11.80 -2.72 -9.24
CA LEU A 20 12.39 -3.69 -10.16
C LEU A 20 13.66 -3.13 -10.80
N ALA A 21 13.63 -1.89 -11.30
CA ALA A 21 14.79 -1.25 -11.92
C ALA A 21 16.00 -1.18 -10.98
N LEU A 22 15.76 -0.89 -9.69
CA LEU A 22 16.82 -0.78 -8.69
C LEU A 22 17.31 -2.14 -8.17
N THR A 23 16.48 -3.19 -8.20
CA THR A 23 16.76 -4.44 -7.48
C THR A 23 17.02 -5.66 -8.35
N ILE A 24 16.58 -5.68 -9.61
CA ILE A 24 16.90 -6.77 -10.56
C ILE A 24 18.41 -7.02 -10.72
N PRO A 25 19.28 -6.00 -10.76
CA PRO A 25 20.72 -6.23 -10.91
C PRO A 25 21.37 -6.96 -9.71
N LEU A 26 20.79 -6.87 -8.50
CA LEU A 26 21.43 -7.43 -7.29
C LEU A 26 21.56 -8.95 -7.34
N PRO A 27 20.50 -9.75 -7.62
CA PRO A 27 20.63 -11.19 -7.80
C PRO A 27 21.61 -11.60 -8.89
N LEU A 28 21.76 -10.78 -9.93
CA LEU A 28 22.62 -11.07 -11.08
C LEU A 28 24.11 -10.85 -10.77
N ILE A 29 24.44 -9.80 -10.03
CA ILE A 29 25.82 -9.38 -9.72
C ILE A 29 26.33 -10.00 -8.41
N SER A 30 25.45 -10.61 -7.61
CA SER A 30 25.80 -11.21 -6.32
C SER A 30 26.88 -12.30 -6.40
N ILE A 31 27.75 -12.33 -5.40
CA ILE A 31 28.71 -13.42 -5.12
C ILE A 31 27.95 -14.75 -4.99
N GLU A 32 28.53 -15.87 -5.45
CA GLU A 32 27.87 -17.19 -5.51
C GLU A 32 27.18 -17.61 -4.21
N LYS A 33 27.86 -17.46 -3.07
CA LYS A 33 27.30 -17.78 -1.74
C LYS A 33 26.07 -16.95 -1.39
N LEU A 34 25.94 -15.75 -1.95
CA LEU A 34 24.87 -14.79 -1.69
C LEU A 34 23.78 -14.77 -2.77
N LYS A 35 23.94 -15.49 -3.89
CA LYS A 35 22.95 -15.48 -4.99
C LYS A 35 21.57 -15.93 -4.51
N ILE A 36 21.51 -17.05 -3.79
CA ILE A 36 20.25 -17.58 -3.25
C ILE A 36 19.58 -16.60 -2.29
N PRO A 37 20.26 -16.09 -1.24
CA PRO A 37 19.62 -15.11 -0.35
C PRO A 37 19.26 -13.80 -1.07
N SER A 38 20.02 -13.38 -2.08
CA SER A 38 19.68 -12.21 -2.90
C SER A 38 18.35 -12.39 -3.65
N ILE A 39 18.13 -13.57 -4.25
CA ILE A 39 16.87 -13.91 -4.92
C ILE A 39 15.71 -13.92 -3.92
N ILE A 40 15.91 -14.50 -2.73
CA ILE A 40 14.88 -14.56 -1.68
C ILE A 40 14.50 -13.14 -1.23
N ILE A 41 15.48 -12.29 -0.95
CA ILE A 41 15.26 -10.89 -0.53
C ILE A 41 14.60 -10.08 -1.64
N PHE A 42 14.96 -10.30 -2.90
CA PHE A 42 14.30 -9.70 -4.05
C PHE A 42 12.81 -10.08 -4.12
N ALA A 43 12.49 -11.38 -4.02
CA ALA A 43 11.09 -11.81 -4.02
C ALA A 43 10.30 -11.25 -2.83
N LEU A 44 10.91 -11.21 -1.65
CA LEU A 44 10.30 -10.67 -0.43
C LEU A 44 10.05 -9.16 -0.55
N GLY A 45 11.01 -8.39 -1.07
CA GLY A 45 10.85 -6.96 -1.30
C GLY A 45 9.77 -6.66 -2.33
N LEU A 46 9.69 -7.44 -3.41
CA LEU A 46 8.62 -7.32 -4.41
C LEU A 46 7.24 -7.56 -3.79
N TYR A 47 7.13 -8.61 -2.96
CA TYR A 47 5.90 -8.90 -2.22
C TYR A 47 5.50 -7.75 -1.29
N LEU A 48 6.46 -7.16 -0.56
CA LEU A 48 6.22 -6.03 0.33
C LEU A 48 5.70 -4.80 -0.42
N ILE A 49 6.33 -4.39 -1.52
CA ILE A 49 5.92 -3.17 -2.24
C ILE A 49 4.54 -3.33 -2.87
N ILE A 50 4.21 -4.52 -3.37
CA ILE A 50 2.87 -4.82 -3.88
C ILE A 50 1.84 -4.70 -2.76
N ASN A 51 2.15 -5.19 -1.56
CA ASN A 51 1.19 -5.21 -0.47
C ASN A 51 0.96 -3.82 0.15
N ILE A 52 2.03 -3.03 0.33
CA ILE A 52 1.93 -1.66 0.85
C ILE A 52 1.18 -0.74 -0.10
N THR A 53 1.33 -0.95 -1.42
CA THR A 53 0.62 -0.16 -2.44
C THR A 53 -0.82 -0.63 -2.70
N SER A 54 -1.26 -1.71 -2.04
CA SER A 54 -2.59 -2.29 -2.21
C SER A 54 -3.62 -1.83 -1.17
N ASP A 55 -3.23 -0.92 -0.26
CA ASP A 55 -4.17 -0.23 0.62
C ASP A 55 -5.25 0.51 -0.19
N TYR A 56 -6.45 0.62 0.37
CA TYR A 56 -7.57 1.25 -0.30
C TYR A 56 -8.57 1.87 0.68
N VAL A 57 -9.38 2.77 0.17
CA VAL A 57 -10.49 3.40 0.89
C VAL A 57 -11.80 2.82 0.38
N GLU A 58 -12.69 2.47 1.30
CA GLU A 58 -14.07 2.12 1.01
C GLU A 58 -14.97 3.27 1.42
N THR A 59 -15.85 3.70 0.52
CA THR A 59 -16.94 4.62 0.86
C THR A 59 -18.28 3.91 0.73
N CYS A 60 -19.22 4.30 1.58
CA CYS A 60 -20.62 3.96 1.41
C CYS A 60 -21.49 5.18 1.74
N SER A 61 -22.81 5.01 1.74
CA SER A 61 -23.75 6.09 2.02
C SER A 61 -23.59 6.72 3.41
N ASN A 62 -23.01 5.99 4.38
CA ASN A 62 -23.00 6.40 5.79
C ASN A 62 -21.59 6.68 6.34
N LYS A 63 -20.54 6.11 5.74
CA LYS A 63 -19.17 6.21 6.25
C LYS A 63 -18.12 6.11 5.15
N ILE A 64 -16.91 6.51 5.53
CA ILE A 64 -15.65 6.27 4.81
C ILE A 64 -14.76 5.41 5.72
N SER A 65 -14.07 4.43 5.15
CA SER A 65 -13.16 3.57 5.90
C SER A 65 -11.89 3.29 5.13
N TYR A 66 -10.75 3.34 5.82
CA TYR A 66 -9.47 2.96 5.29
C TYR A 66 -9.16 1.50 5.62
N LYS A 67 -8.86 0.73 4.59
CA LYS A 67 -8.50 -0.69 4.69
C LYS A 67 -7.01 -0.82 4.37
N SER A 68 -6.22 -1.04 5.42
CA SER A 68 -4.81 -1.35 5.28
C SER A 68 -4.60 -2.85 5.08
N SER A 69 -3.60 -3.17 4.26
CA SER A 69 -3.13 -4.53 4.08
C SER A 69 -2.42 -5.06 5.33
N PHE A 70 -2.22 -6.39 5.40
CA PHE A 70 -1.58 -7.01 6.56
C PHE A 70 -0.18 -6.43 6.84
N ILE A 71 0.57 -6.15 5.79
CA ILE A 71 1.91 -5.58 5.90
C ILE A 71 1.84 -4.11 6.30
N SER A 72 0.92 -3.34 5.73
CA SER A 72 0.68 -1.96 6.18
C SER A 72 0.32 -1.88 7.67
N LYS A 73 -0.46 -2.85 8.19
CA LYS A 73 -0.74 -2.97 9.63
C LYS A 73 0.51 -3.26 10.45
N PHE A 74 1.38 -4.14 9.96
CA PHE A 74 2.66 -4.44 10.60
C PHE A 74 3.55 -3.18 10.71
N PHE A 75 3.53 -2.32 9.68
CA PHE A 75 4.21 -1.01 9.69
C PHE A 75 3.45 0.10 10.46
N GLY A 76 2.43 -0.24 11.24
CA GLY A 76 1.72 0.70 12.12
C GLY A 76 0.54 1.44 11.47
N LYS A 77 0.23 1.20 10.19
CA LYS A 77 -0.98 1.76 9.56
C LYS A 77 -2.22 1.02 10.03
N LYS A 78 -2.99 1.65 10.91
CA LYS A 78 -4.25 1.09 11.41
C LYS A 78 -5.40 1.32 10.43
N ASN A 79 -6.31 0.36 10.38
CA ASN A 79 -7.63 0.59 9.81
C ASN A 79 -8.32 1.71 10.61
N TRP A 80 -9.07 2.56 9.92
CA TRP A 80 -9.93 3.54 10.57
C TRP A 80 -11.23 3.66 9.78
N GLU A 81 -12.27 4.10 10.46
CA GLU A 81 -13.55 4.44 9.84
C GLU A 81 -14.10 5.71 10.48
N ILE A 82 -14.76 6.53 9.67
CA ILE A 82 -15.37 7.80 10.09
C ILE A 82 -16.75 7.89 9.43
N SER A 83 -17.76 8.30 10.20
CA SER A 83 -19.10 8.50 9.66
C SER A 83 -19.20 9.83 8.91
N TRP A 84 -20.02 9.88 7.86
CA TRP A 84 -20.28 11.15 7.16
C TRP A 84 -20.98 12.18 8.04
N LYS A 85 -21.71 11.73 9.06
CA LYS A 85 -22.38 12.62 10.02
C LYS A 85 -21.33 13.42 10.78
N ASP A 86 -20.29 12.76 11.28
CA ASP A 86 -19.22 13.41 12.04
C ASP A 86 -18.43 14.40 11.16
N ILE A 87 -18.13 14.01 9.91
CA ILE A 87 -17.45 14.89 8.93
C ILE A 87 -18.30 16.15 8.64
N LYS A 88 -19.62 15.99 8.44
CA LYS A 88 -20.53 17.11 8.18
C LYS A 88 -20.63 18.05 9.37
N LEU A 89 -20.66 17.50 10.60
CA LEU A 89 -20.67 18.30 11.82
C LEU A 89 -19.42 19.17 11.95
N ILE A 90 -18.23 18.61 11.68
CA ILE A 90 -16.97 19.37 11.69
C ILE A 90 -17.00 20.48 10.64
N LYS A 91 -17.49 20.20 9.42
CA LYS A 91 -17.59 21.20 8.34
C LYS A 91 -18.56 22.34 8.67
N SER A 92 -19.60 22.06 9.45
CA SER A 92 -20.59 23.07 9.83
C SER A 92 -20.15 23.98 10.97
N LEU A 93 -19.04 23.68 11.65
CA LEU A 93 -18.48 24.60 12.64
C LEU A 93 -17.99 25.88 11.95
N PRO A 94 -18.33 27.07 12.46
CA PRO A 94 -17.73 28.31 11.97
C PRO A 94 -16.22 28.25 12.22
N THR A 95 -15.45 28.52 11.17
CA THR A 95 -13.97 28.56 11.17
C THR A 95 -13.47 29.98 11.28
#